data_AF-A0A7C7A3E1-F1
#
_entry.id   AF-A0A7C7A3E1-F1
#
_cell.length_a   1.000
_cell.length_b   1.000
_cell.length_c   1.000
_cell.angle_alpha   90.00
_cell.angle_beta   90.00
_cell.angle_gamma   90.00
#
_symmetry.space_group_name_H-M   'P 1'
#
loop_
_entity.id
_entity.type
_entity.pdbx_description
1 polymer ?
#
loop_
_entity_poly.entity_id
_entity_poly.type
_entity_poly.pdbx_seq_one_letter_code
_entity_poly.pdbx_strand_id
1 'polypeptide(L)'
;MNIRLGIVGPEDSMILLRNVLQEFDGQFTVVEKVYETFEDLCDITNIAQNTDVLLYSGQAPYYWVKSHVDLDVPGIYIPRNGTCLYKALFDIYRDGIDVSALSFDTISRRDIEETYMELKLPLSEVHTMAYDKYLPHDEIIDYHRKLWAKGKTHAAVTCLNKPYEEMRKLGIPVYRIYPTISSVRHSIERAMMYGESIKLKETQMALILVRVEDIDDVLYESSSHRVQIQLLDLYQVILGYGDETSATVTKTKDTEFMIITTRGRLEESTEVFLGSPLLRAIKANTNLKITMGVGYLASAIFAV
;
A
#
# COMPACT_ATOMS: atom_id res chain seq x y z
N MET A 1 10.69 -11.07 11.37
CA MET A 1 10.99 -10.40 10.09
C MET A 1 10.97 -8.92 10.34
N ASN A 2 11.97 -8.17 9.90
CA ASN A 2 12.01 -6.72 10.09
C ASN A 2 11.34 -6.04 8.87
N ILE A 3 10.28 -5.27 9.07
CA ILE A 3 9.50 -4.62 7.99
C ILE A 3 9.96 -3.18 7.83
N ARG A 4 10.23 -2.74 6.59
CA ARG A 4 10.57 -1.34 6.31
C ARG A 4 9.29 -0.52 6.20
N LEU A 5 8.96 0.26 7.23
CA LEU A 5 7.74 1.05 7.30
C LEU A 5 8.05 2.52 6.99
N GLY A 6 7.48 3.06 5.92
CA GLY A 6 7.51 4.49 5.64
C GLY A 6 6.36 5.20 6.35
N ILE A 7 6.62 6.12 7.27
CA ILE A 7 5.57 6.95 7.88
C ILE A 7 5.56 8.35 7.30
N VAL A 8 4.37 8.85 6.95
CA VAL A 8 4.19 10.12 6.22
C VAL A 8 3.19 11.03 6.95
N GLY A 9 3.62 12.22 7.36
CA GLY A 9 2.75 13.11 8.11
C GLY A 9 3.32 14.48 8.42
N PRO A 10 2.48 15.44 8.84
CA PRO A 10 2.95 16.67 9.46
C PRO A 10 3.55 16.37 10.84
N GLU A 11 4.46 17.24 11.31
CA GLU A 11 5.28 17.01 12.50
C GLU A 11 4.45 16.62 13.74
N ASP A 12 3.31 17.24 13.95
CA ASP A 12 2.44 16.96 15.10
C ASP A 12 1.86 15.54 15.08
N SER A 13 1.55 15.02 13.89
CA SER A 13 1.10 13.65 13.71
C SER A 13 2.25 12.66 13.85
N MET A 14 3.45 13.06 13.42
CA MET A 14 4.67 12.27 13.52
C MET A 14 5.09 12.06 14.98
N ILE A 15 4.94 13.09 15.83
CA ILE A 15 5.16 12.96 17.29
C ILE A 15 4.29 11.84 17.89
N LEU A 16 2.99 11.82 17.58
CA LEU A 16 2.09 10.79 18.07
C LEU A 16 2.45 9.40 17.49
N LEU A 17 2.76 9.31 16.20
CA LEU A 17 3.18 8.07 15.56
C LEU A 17 4.45 7.50 16.20
N ARG A 18 5.48 8.31 16.40
CA ARG A 18 6.73 7.92 17.06
C ARG A 18 6.48 7.36 18.46
N ASN A 19 5.60 8.00 19.24
CA ASN A 19 5.26 7.52 20.58
C ASN A 19 4.60 6.14 20.57
N VAL A 20 3.65 5.90 19.65
CA VAL A 20 2.97 4.60 19.56
C VAL A 20 3.88 3.52 18.95
N LEU A 21 4.78 3.89 18.02
CA LEU A 21 5.74 2.98 17.42
C LEU A 21 6.74 2.39 18.42
N GLN A 22 6.98 3.04 19.56
CA GLN A 22 7.79 2.46 20.65
C GLN A 22 7.23 1.13 21.16
N GLU A 23 5.92 0.91 21.06
CA GLU A 23 5.28 -0.37 21.41
C GLU A 23 5.67 -1.52 20.46
N PHE A 24 6.23 -1.19 19.29
CA PHE A 24 6.61 -2.11 18.21
C PHE A 24 8.13 -2.17 17.98
N ASP A 25 8.92 -1.88 19.02
CA ASP A 25 10.37 -1.88 18.93
C ASP A 25 10.94 -3.20 18.37
N GLY A 26 11.90 -3.10 17.46
CA GLY A 26 12.51 -4.22 16.74
C GLY A 26 11.64 -4.90 15.67
N GLN A 27 10.37 -4.51 15.49
CA GLN A 27 9.49 -5.07 14.45
C GLN A 27 9.59 -4.31 13.12
N PHE A 28 9.92 -3.02 13.19
CA PHE A 28 10.04 -2.14 12.03
C PHE A 28 11.40 -1.47 11.92
N THR A 29 11.86 -1.29 10.68
CA THR A 29 12.78 -0.22 10.30
C THR A 29 11.95 0.93 9.75
N VAL A 30 11.91 2.03 10.49
CA VAL A 30 11.06 3.18 10.17
C VAL A 30 11.82 4.17 9.30
N VAL A 31 11.20 4.62 8.22
CA VAL A 31 11.67 5.73 7.38
C VAL A 31 10.61 6.84 7.46
N GLU A 32 11.03 8.06 7.80
CA GLU A 32 10.08 9.16 8.02
C GLU A 32 10.06 10.15 6.86
N LYS A 33 8.84 10.56 6.47
CA LYS A 33 8.59 11.71 5.60
C LYS A 33 7.73 12.73 6.34
N VAL A 34 8.40 13.72 6.92
CA VAL A 34 7.71 14.90 7.46
C VAL A 34 7.40 15.86 6.30
N TYR A 35 6.21 16.43 6.29
CA TYR A 35 5.82 17.47 5.33
C TYR A 35 5.18 18.68 6.02
N GLU A 36 5.38 19.86 5.47
CA GLU A 36 4.65 21.08 5.84
C GLU A 36 3.56 21.38 4.81
N THR A 37 3.89 21.16 3.54
CA THR A 37 3.03 21.33 2.38
C THR A 37 2.91 20.03 1.60
N PHE A 38 1.87 19.89 0.78
CA PHE A 38 1.71 18.63 0.03
C PHE A 38 2.74 18.52 -1.10
N GLU A 39 3.26 19.64 -1.59
CA GLU A 39 4.34 19.72 -2.57
C GLU A 39 5.63 19.04 -2.06
N ASP A 40 5.85 19.02 -0.74
CA ASP A 40 6.97 18.29 -0.12
C ASP A 40 6.87 16.77 -0.32
N LEU A 41 5.71 16.25 -0.75
CA LEU A 41 5.48 14.82 -1.01
C LEU A 41 5.80 14.42 -2.47
N CYS A 42 6.23 15.36 -3.33
CA CYS A 42 6.62 15.05 -4.72
C CYS A 42 7.75 14.00 -4.82
N ASP A 43 8.65 13.97 -3.84
CA ASP A 43 9.80 13.07 -3.77
C ASP A 43 9.53 11.80 -2.93
N ILE A 44 8.26 11.50 -2.64
CA ILE A 44 7.86 10.31 -1.85
C ILE A 44 8.36 9.00 -2.47
N THR A 45 8.63 8.98 -3.77
CA THR A 45 9.24 7.86 -4.49
C THR A 45 10.59 7.43 -3.91
N ASN A 46 11.40 8.38 -3.43
CA ASN A 46 12.71 8.11 -2.82
C ASN A 46 12.57 7.27 -1.53
N ILE A 47 11.49 7.50 -0.79
CA ILE A 47 11.17 6.76 0.43
C ILE A 47 10.49 5.44 0.06
N ALA A 48 9.55 5.47 -0.88
CA ALA A 48 8.83 4.28 -1.33
C ALA A 48 9.79 3.16 -1.77
N GLN A 49 10.83 3.47 -2.55
CA GLN A 49 11.84 2.50 -3.00
C GLN A 49 12.50 1.70 -1.87
N ASN A 50 12.56 2.27 -0.67
CA ASN A 50 13.22 1.67 0.49
C ASN A 50 12.24 1.18 1.56
N THR A 51 10.95 1.08 1.23
CA THR A 51 9.90 0.68 2.16
C THR A 51 9.08 -0.47 1.62
N ASP A 52 8.61 -1.33 2.52
CA ASP A 52 7.72 -2.44 2.20
C ASP A 52 6.25 -1.98 2.23
N VAL A 53 5.94 -0.95 3.04
CA VAL A 53 4.60 -0.39 3.21
C VAL A 53 4.68 1.08 3.64
N LEU A 54 3.75 1.91 3.17
CA LEU A 54 3.61 3.30 3.59
C LEU A 54 2.39 3.47 4.52
N LEU A 55 2.58 4.17 5.64
CA LEU A 55 1.55 4.56 6.59
C LEU A 55 1.43 6.09 6.64
N TYR A 56 0.33 6.60 6.10
CA TYR A 56 0.01 8.02 6.12
C TYR A 56 -0.74 8.39 7.40
N SER A 57 -0.37 9.50 8.02
CA SER A 57 -1.00 10.05 9.24
C SER A 57 -2.49 10.38 9.12
N GLY A 58 -3.02 10.44 7.89
CA GLY A 58 -4.43 10.66 7.60
C GLY A 58 -4.73 10.59 6.10
N GLN A 59 -5.99 10.79 5.74
CA GLN A 59 -6.47 10.61 4.36
C GLN A 59 -5.93 11.66 3.38
N ALA A 60 -5.69 12.90 3.83
CA ALA A 60 -5.27 13.99 2.95
C ALA A 60 -3.91 13.72 2.27
N PRO A 61 -2.82 13.40 2.98
CA PRO A 61 -1.55 13.05 2.33
C PRO A 61 -1.65 11.75 1.51
N TYR A 62 -2.48 10.78 1.93
CA TYR A 62 -2.72 9.55 1.17
C TYR A 62 -3.33 9.84 -0.20
N TYR A 63 -4.44 10.58 -0.25
CA TYR A 63 -5.11 10.90 -1.52
C TYR A 63 -4.32 11.88 -2.38
N TRP A 64 -3.54 12.77 -1.77
CA TRP A 64 -2.63 13.62 -2.54
C TRP A 64 -1.59 12.77 -3.26
N VAL A 65 -0.87 11.88 -2.57
CA VAL A 65 0.14 11.02 -3.19
C VAL A 65 -0.49 10.13 -4.26
N LYS A 66 -1.62 9.47 -3.94
CA LYS A 66 -2.34 8.60 -4.87
C LYS A 66 -2.78 9.31 -6.18
N SER A 67 -2.96 10.63 -6.15
CA SER A 67 -3.39 11.40 -7.34
C SER A 67 -2.26 12.04 -8.12
N HIS A 68 -1.04 12.11 -7.57
CA HIS A 68 0.09 12.82 -8.16
C HIS A 68 1.31 11.94 -8.44
N VAL A 69 1.41 10.79 -7.78
CA VAL A 69 2.58 9.92 -7.83
C VAL A 69 2.12 8.48 -8.02
N ASP A 70 2.68 7.80 -9.01
CA ASP A 70 2.48 6.37 -9.19
C ASP A 70 3.46 5.60 -8.31
N LEU A 71 2.92 4.73 -7.44
CA LEU A 71 3.69 3.98 -6.45
C LEU A 71 3.27 2.51 -6.46
N ASP A 72 4.24 1.62 -6.62
CA ASP A 72 4.02 0.17 -6.50
C ASP A 72 3.88 -0.29 -5.04
N VAL A 73 4.42 0.50 -4.10
CA VAL A 73 4.41 0.18 -2.67
C VAL A 73 3.01 0.42 -2.10
N PRO A 74 2.43 -0.55 -1.37
CA PRO A 74 1.11 -0.38 -0.79
C PRO A 74 1.13 0.71 0.29
N GLY A 75 0.13 1.58 0.21
CA GLY A 75 -0.11 2.65 1.18
C GLY A 75 -1.42 2.46 1.94
N ILE A 76 -1.38 2.69 3.25
CA ILE A 76 -2.56 2.79 4.11
C ILE A 76 -2.52 4.09 4.92
N TYR A 77 -3.66 4.57 5.41
CA TYR A 77 -3.71 5.77 6.25
C TYR A 77 -4.44 5.50 7.56
N ILE A 78 -4.13 6.34 8.56
CA ILE A 78 -4.80 6.32 9.86
C ILE A 78 -6.19 6.96 9.71
N PRO A 79 -7.29 6.20 9.83
CA PRO A 79 -8.62 6.74 9.64
C PRO A 79 -9.01 7.68 10.80
N ARG A 80 -9.84 8.67 10.48
CA ARG A 80 -10.55 9.51 11.44
C ARG A 80 -11.96 8.94 11.56
N ASN A 81 -12.23 8.22 12.64
CA ASN A 81 -13.48 7.51 12.88
C ASN A 81 -14.24 8.09 14.09
N GLY A 82 -15.40 7.53 14.42
CA GLY A 82 -16.22 7.96 15.56
C GLY A 82 -15.45 8.09 16.88
N THR A 83 -14.51 7.19 17.19
CA THR A 83 -13.69 7.27 18.43
C THR A 83 -12.89 8.56 18.54
N CYS A 84 -12.44 9.10 17.41
CA CYS A 84 -11.72 10.37 17.34
C CYS A 84 -12.67 11.56 17.56
N LEU A 85 -13.90 11.45 17.05
CA LEU A 85 -14.94 12.47 17.19
C LEU A 85 -15.42 12.62 18.64
N TYR A 86 -15.56 11.53 19.39
CA TYR A 86 -15.92 11.56 20.82
C TYR A 86 -15.04 12.53 21.62
N LYS A 87 -13.72 12.48 21.42
CA LYS A 87 -12.78 13.38 22.09
C LYS A 87 -13.03 14.83 21.70
N ALA A 88 -13.19 15.11 20.41
CA ALA A 88 -13.42 16.47 19.92
C ALA A 88 -14.74 17.04 20.46
N LEU A 89 -15.82 16.26 20.46
CA LEU A 89 -17.11 16.68 21.04
C LEU A 89 -17.00 16.94 22.55
N PHE A 90 -16.23 16.14 23.28
CA PHE A 90 -15.98 16.39 24.70
C PHE A 90 -15.22 17.70 24.94
N ASP A 91 -14.20 18.00 24.12
CA ASP A 91 -13.46 19.26 24.20
C ASP A 91 -14.38 20.47 23.89
N ILE A 92 -15.23 20.37 22.85
CA ILE A 92 -16.22 21.40 22.51
C ILE A 92 -17.21 21.64 23.65
N TYR A 93 -17.72 20.55 24.23
CA TYR A 93 -18.65 20.61 25.36
C TYR A 93 -18.00 21.22 26.61
N ARG A 94 -16.74 20.88 26.91
CA ARG A 94 -15.99 21.44 28.05
C ARG A 94 -15.82 22.95 27.93
N ASP A 95 -15.70 23.47 26.72
CA ASP A 95 -15.60 24.90 26.43
C ASP A 95 -16.98 25.60 26.43
N GLY A 96 -18.05 24.87 26.73
CA GLY A 96 -19.41 25.40 26.86
C GLY A 96 -20.12 25.66 25.53
N ILE A 97 -19.59 25.12 24.43
CA ILE A 97 -20.18 25.29 23.10
C ILE A 97 -21.22 24.18 22.85
N ASP A 98 -22.38 24.59 22.34
CA ASP A 98 -23.42 23.66 21.93
C ASP A 98 -23.03 22.91 20.63
N VAL A 99 -23.02 21.59 20.72
CA VAL A 99 -22.63 20.66 19.64
C VAL A 99 -23.76 20.38 18.64
N SER A 100 -24.94 20.98 18.80
CA SER A 100 -26.11 20.78 17.93
C SER A 100 -25.92 21.32 16.50
N ALA A 101 -25.09 22.35 16.35
CA ALA A 101 -24.85 23.04 15.09
C ALA A 101 -23.34 23.14 14.80
N LEU A 102 -22.76 22.08 14.24
CA LEU A 102 -21.33 22.00 13.93
C LEU A 102 -21.11 21.77 12.43
N SER A 103 -20.00 22.28 11.90
CA SER A 103 -19.52 21.92 10.57
C SER A 103 -18.32 20.99 10.67
N PHE A 104 -18.35 19.90 9.93
CA PHE A 104 -17.29 18.89 9.87
C PHE A 104 -16.69 18.81 8.47
N ASP A 105 -15.38 18.63 8.41
CA ASP A 105 -14.67 18.17 7.21
C ASP A 105 -13.97 16.82 7.46
N THR A 106 -13.55 16.17 6.37
CA THR A 106 -12.70 14.96 6.35
C THR A 106 -13.38 13.69 6.89
N ILE A 107 -13.88 13.70 8.12
CA ILE A 107 -14.53 12.56 8.78
C ILE A 107 -15.81 12.16 8.04
N SER A 108 -16.08 10.85 7.99
CA SER A 108 -17.21 10.34 7.22
C SER A 108 -18.55 10.77 7.85
N ARG A 109 -19.54 11.00 6.99
CA ARG A 109 -20.91 11.30 7.44
C ARG A 109 -21.45 10.20 8.35
N ARG A 110 -21.13 8.94 8.02
CA ARG A 110 -21.54 7.77 8.81
C ARG A 110 -20.98 7.82 10.23
N ASP A 111 -19.68 8.08 10.39
CA ASP A 111 -19.05 8.19 11.71
C ASP A 111 -19.67 9.31 12.56
N ILE A 112 -20.02 10.44 11.92
CA ILE A 112 -20.71 11.56 12.58
C ILE A 112 -22.10 11.12 13.04
N GLU A 113 -22.90 10.53 12.14
CA GLU A 113 -24.28 10.12 12.43
C GLU A 113 -24.33 9.04 13.52
N GLU A 114 -23.47 8.03 13.45
CA GLU A 114 -23.35 6.97 14.48
C GLU A 114 -22.96 7.58 15.83
N THR A 115 -21.95 8.46 15.89
CA THR A 115 -21.50 9.11 17.13
C THR A 115 -22.59 9.99 17.75
N TYR A 116 -23.28 10.81 16.94
CA TYR A 116 -24.36 11.67 17.42
C TYR A 116 -25.55 10.84 17.92
N MET A 117 -25.88 9.74 17.23
CA MET A 117 -26.94 8.82 17.65
C MET A 117 -26.61 8.15 18.99
N GLU A 118 -25.38 7.64 19.15
CA GLU A 118 -24.90 7.01 20.39
C GLU A 118 -24.93 8.00 21.58
N LEU A 119 -24.60 9.26 21.33
CA LEU A 119 -24.65 10.35 22.32
C LEU A 119 -26.04 10.97 22.51
N LYS A 120 -27.05 10.56 21.73
CA LYS A 120 -28.40 11.15 21.71
C LYS A 120 -28.40 12.65 21.43
N LEU A 121 -27.52 13.10 20.54
CA LEU A 121 -27.40 14.49 20.10
C LEU A 121 -28.22 14.76 18.83
N PRO A 122 -28.72 15.98 18.62
CA PRO A 122 -29.45 16.34 17.41
C PRO A 122 -28.51 16.47 16.20
N LEU A 123 -28.96 15.97 15.04
CA LEU A 123 -28.23 16.04 13.77
C LEU A 123 -28.72 17.16 12.82
N SER A 124 -29.79 17.87 13.18
CA SER A 124 -30.54 18.75 12.27
C SER A 124 -29.73 19.93 11.72
N GLU A 125 -28.75 20.41 12.48
CA GLU A 125 -27.89 21.55 12.09
C GLU A 125 -26.42 21.14 11.94
N VAL A 126 -26.18 19.84 11.76
CA VAL A 126 -24.85 19.29 11.48
C VAL A 126 -24.57 19.33 9.98
N HIS A 127 -23.49 20.03 9.61
CA HIS A 127 -23.06 20.19 8.23
C HIS A 127 -21.80 19.36 7.97
N THR A 128 -21.78 18.56 6.91
CA THR A 128 -20.67 17.66 6.63
C THR A 128 -20.08 17.88 5.24
N MET A 129 -18.76 17.93 5.17
CA MET A 129 -17.97 17.90 3.95
C MET A 129 -17.01 16.72 4.00
N ALA A 130 -17.57 15.53 3.80
CA ALA A 130 -16.80 14.30 3.63
C ALA A 130 -16.29 14.22 2.19
N TYR A 131 -15.07 13.71 2.02
CA TYR A 131 -14.43 13.59 0.71
C TYR A 131 -13.50 12.38 0.67
N ASP A 132 -13.40 11.76 -0.50
CA ASP A 132 -12.59 10.56 -0.80
C ASP A 132 -11.51 10.86 -1.86
N LYS A 133 -11.11 12.13 -1.94
CA LYS A 133 -10.10 12.65 -2.88
C LYS A 133 -9.28 13.76 -2.24
N TYR A 134 -8.24 14.21 -2.92
CA TYR A 134 -7.55 15.43 -2.49
C TYR A 134 -8.49 16.64 -2.60
N LEU A 135 -8.52 17.48 -1.56
CA LEU A 135 -9.16 18.79 -1.57
C LEU A 135 -8.16 19.85 -1.09
N PRO A 136 -8.02 20.99 -1.81
CA PRO A 136 -7.23 22.12 -1.36
C PRO A 136 -7.72 22.67 -0.01
N HIS A 137 -6.77 23.08 0.84
CA HIS A 137 -7.11 23.64 2.15
C HIS A 137 -8.02 24.86 2.08
N ASP A 138 -7.87 25.71 1.06
CA ASP A 138 -8.67 26.93 0.90
C ASP A 138 -10.16 26.63 0.67
N GLU A 139 -10.47 25.53 -0.03
CA GLU A 139 -11.86 25.08 -0.21
C GLU A 139 -12.48 24.65 1.14
N ILE A 140 -11.70 23.96 1.97
CA ILE A 140 -12.12 23.53 3.32
C ILE A 140 -12.37 24.74 4.22
N ILE A 141 -11.44 25.70 4.22
CA ILE A 141 -11.57 26.93 5.02
C ILE A 141 -12.79 27.75 4.56
N ASP A 142 -12.98 27.91 3.24
CA ASP A 142 -14.12 28.65 2.68
C ASP A 142 -15.46 27.99 3.02
N TYR A 143 -15.55 26.66 2.99
CA TYR A 143 -16.73 25.90 3.41
C TYR A 143 -17.14 26.25 4.85
N HIS A 144 -16.23 26.12 5.81
CA HIS A 144 -16.51 26.44 7.22
C HIS A 144 -16.81 27.92 7.42
N ARG A 145 -16.02 28.80 6.80
CA ARG A 145 -16.21 30.26 6.90
C ARG A 145 -17.60 30.69 6.42
N LYS A 146 -18.09 30.13 5.30
CA LYS A 146 -19.41 30.44 4.76
C LYS A 146 -20.55 30.02 5.69
N LEU A 147 -20.40 28.89 6.39
CA LEU A 147 -21.39 28.43 7.38
C LEU A 147 -21.38 29.31 8.63
N TRP A 148 -20.18 29.61 9.14
CA TRP A 148 -19.99 30.51 10.29
C TRP A 148 -20.55 31.91 10.04
N ALA A 149 -20.20 32.53 8.91
CA ALA A 149 -20.65 33.88 8.55
C ALA A 149 -22.18 33.98 8.38
N LYS A 150 -22.86 32.88 8.10
CA LYS A 150 -24.33 32.79 8.01
C LYS A 150 -25.01 32.47 9.34
N GLY A 151 -24.24 32.30 10.42
CA GLY A 151 -24.75 31.89 11.74
C GLY A 151 -25.33 30.46 11.74
N LYS A 152 -24.86 29.58 10.84
CA LYS A 152 -25.37 28.20 10.71
C LYS A 152 -24.69 27.20 11.63
N THR A 153 -23.58 27.58 12.25
CA THR A 153 -22.78 26.68 13.09
C THR A 153 -22.20 27.44 14.26
N HIS A 154 -22.04 26.78 15.40
CA HIS A 154 -21.37 27.32 16.59
C HIS A 154 -19.85 27.12 16.55
N ALA A 155 -19.37 26.09 15.86
CA ALA A 155 -17.95 25.85 15.65
C ALA A 155 -17.69 25.03 14.37
N ALA A 156 -16.46 25.12 13.88
CA ALA A 156 -15.91 24.25 12.86
C ALA A 156 -15.13 23.09 13.50
N VAL A 157 -15.16 21.93 12.87
CA VAL A 157 -14.47 20.73 13.32
C VAL A 157 -13.71 20.13 12.13
N THR A 158 -12.38 20.15 12.23
CA THR A 158 -11.49 19.74 11.14
C THR A 158 -10.53 18.64 11.54
N CYS A 159 -10.09 17.81 10.60
CA CYS A 159 -9.02 16.85 10.85
C CYS A 159 -7.62 17.41 10.51
N LEU A 160 -7.54 18.59 9.90
CA LEU A 160 -6.34 19.11 9.26
C LEU A 160 -5.75 20.30 10.02
N ASN A 161 -4.42 20.32 10.15
CA ASN A 161 -3.72 21.35 10.94
C ASN A 161 -3.81 22.75 10.30
N LYS A 162 -3.59 22.84 8.98
CA LYS A 162 -3.57 24.13 8.29
C LYS A 162 -4.95 24.83 8.29
N PRO A 163 -6.07 24.16 7.93
CA PRO A 163 -7.40 24.72 8.13
C PRO A 163 -7.71 25.11 9.59
N TYR A 164 -7.28 24.30 10.57
CA TYR A 164 -7.45 24.62 12.00
C TYR A 164 -6.78 25.94 12.37
N GLU A 165 -5.48 26.10 12.07
CA GLU A 165 -4.73 27.31 12.42
C GLU A 165 -5.25 28.55 11.70
N GLU A 166 -5.60 28.44 10.41
CA GLU A 166 -6.14 29.57 9.64
C GLU A 166 -7.53 29.98 10.12
N MET A 167 -8.44 29.04 10.38
CA MET A 167 -9.76 29.37 10.95
C MET A 167 -9.66 30.00 12.33
N ARG A 168 -8.71 29.54 13.17
CA ARG A 168 -8.43 30.13 14.48
C ARG A 168 -7.96 31.57 14.38
N LYS A 169 -7.04 31.88 13.44
CA LYS A 169 -6.59 33.26 13.18
C LYS A 169 -7.73 34.17 12.71
N LEU A 170 -8.72 33.63 12.00
CA LEU A 170 -9.91 34.34 11.57
C LEU A 170 -10.96 34.53 12.68
N GLY A 171 -10.69 34.05 13.90
CA GLY A 171 -11.60 34.18 15.04
C GLY A 171 -12.81 33.24 14.98
N ILE A 172 -12.76 32.20 14.15
CA ILE A 172 -13.80 31.17 14.08
C ILE A 172 -13.53 30.14 15.19
N PRO A 173 -14.50 29.81 16.07
CA PRO A 173 -14.36 28.70 17.00
C PRO A 173 -14.12 27.41 16.22
N VAL A 174 -12.97 26.78 16.43
CA VAL A 174 -12.53 25.64 15.64
C VAL A 174 -11.87 24.59 16.53
N TYR A 175 -12.20 23.32 16.25
CA TYR A 175 -11.70 22.17 16.98
C TYR A 175 -11.07 21.18 16.02
N ARG A 176 -10.04 20.48 16.50
CA ARG A 176 -9.31 19.51 15.69
C ARG A 176 -9.57 18.08 16.14
N ILE A 177 -9.94 17.22 15.19
CA ILE A 177 -10.04 15.78 15.40
C ILE A 177 -8.66 15.15 15.22
N TYR A 178 -8.10 14.71 16.34
CA TYR A 178 -6.85 13.96 16.38
C TYR A 178 -7.13 12.45 16.32
N PRO A 179 -6.23 11.63 15.75
CA PRO A 179 -6.34 10.19 15.87
C PRO A 179 -6.21 9.79 17.35
N THR A 180 -6.98 8.78 17.75
CA THR A 180 -6.78 8.15 19.06
C THR A 180 -5.52 7.27 19.04
N ILE A 181 -4.88 7.09 20.19
CA ILE A 181 -3.76 6.14 20.33
C ILE A 181 -4.15 4.75 19.82
N SER A 182 -5.38 4.31 20.09
CA SER A 182 -5.92 3.03 19.60
C SER A 182 -6.01 2.98 18.07
N SER A 183 -6.46 4.05 17.41
CA SER A 183 -6.52 4.13 15.94
C SER A 183 -5.13 4.09 15.31
N VAL A 184 -4.16 4.78 15.93
CA VAL A 184 -2.75 4.74 15.49
C VAL A 184 -2.18 3.33 15.63
N ARG A 185 -2.34 2.71 16.81
CA ARG A 185 -1.89 1.33 17.08
C ARG A 185 -2.45 0.33 16.07
N HIS A 186 -3.76 0.36 15.87
CA HIS A 186 -4.42 -0.52 14.92
C HIS A 186 -3.93 -0.30 13.48
N SER A 187 -3.62 0.94 13.10
CA SER A 187 -3.08 1.23 11.77
C SER A 187 -1.65 0.71 11.61
N ILE A 188 -0.84 0.74 12.66
CA ILE A 188 0.51 0.15 12.68
C ILE A 188 0.42 -1.38 12.59
N GLU A 189 -0.47 -2.02 13.35
CA GLU A 189 -0.73 -3.47 13.25
C GLU A 189 -1.15 -3.87 11.84
N ARG A 190 -2.04 -3.09 11.21
CA ARG A 190 -2.42 -3.31 9.81
C ARG A 190 -1.23 -3.16 8.87
N ALA A 191 -0.37 -2.14 9.05
CA ALA A 191 0.84 -1.97 8.26
C ALA A 191 1.76 -3.20 8.38
N MET A 192 1.90 -3.75 9.60
CA MET A 192 2.64 -4.99 9.85
C MET A 192 2.08 -6.14 9.02
N MET A 193 0.77 -6.39 9.10
CA MET A 193 0.11 -7.46 8.34
C MET A 193 0.30 -7.30 6.82
N TYR A 194 0.24 -6.07 6.31
CA TYR A 194 0.53 -5.81 4.89
C TYR A 194 1.98 -6.14 4.55
N GLY A 195 2.94 -5.67 5.34
CA GLY A 195 4.37 -5.95 5.13
C GLY A 195 4.70 -7.44 5.22
N GLU A 196 4.13 -8.16 6.19
CA GLU A 196 4.27 -9.62 6.29
C GLU A 196 3.68 -10.33 5.08
N SER A 197 2.50 -9.91 4.62
CA SER A 197 1.85 -10.50 3.43
C SER A 197 2.69 -10.36 2.18
N ILE A 198 3.35 -9.21 1.98
CA ILE A 198 4.25 -8.96 0.83
C ILE A 198 5.45 -9.91 0.90
N LYS A 199 6.13 -9.95 2.04
CA LYS A 199 7.31 -10.83 2.18
C LYS A 199 6.94 -12.31 2.08
N LEU A 200 5.77 -12.71 2.59
CA LEU A 200 5.28 -14.07 2.43
C LEU A 200 5.03 -14.39 0.95
N LYS A 201 4.46 -13.46 0.17
CA LYS A 201 4.32 -13.63 -1.29
C LYS A 201 5.66 -13.79 -1.99
N GLU A 202 6.68 -13.02 -1.60
CA GLU A 202 8.03 -13.15 -2.16
C GLU A 202 8.64 -14.54 -1.88
N THR A 203 8.36 -15.13 -0.71
CA THR A 203 8.82 -16.48 -0.36
C THR A 203 8.00 -17.61 -1.01
N GLN A 204 6.85 -17.30 -1.63
CA GLN A 204 6.00 -18.30 -2.27
C GLN A 204 6.76 -19.04 -3.37
N MET A 205 6.67 -20.37 -3.41
CA MET A 205 7.33 -21.14 -4.47
C MET A 205 6.65 -20.90 -5.83
N ALA A 206 7.49 -20.69 -6.84
CA ALA A 206 7.11 -20.58 -8.24
C ALA A 206 7.68 -21.75 -9.02
N LEU A 207 6.85 -22.34 -9.87
CA LEU A 207 7.19 -23.44 -10.77
C LEU A 207 7.13 -22.94 -12.20
N ILE A 208 8.20 -23.18 -12.96
CA ILE A 208 8.23 -22.97 -14.41
C ILE A 208 8.34 -24.35 -15.07
N LEU A 209 7.38 -24.68 -15.92
CA LEU A 209 7.41 -25.86 -16.76
C LEU A 209 7.74 -25.43 -18.18
N VAL A 210 8.80 -26.00 -18.74
CA VAL A 210 9.23 -25.80 -20.12
C VAL A 210 9.06 -27.11 -20.85
N ARG A 211 8.24 -27.13 -21.90
CA ARG A 211 8.00 -28.30 -22.74
C ARG A 211 8.34 -27.98 -24.19
N VAL A 212 9.07 -28.88 -24.83
CA VAL A 212 9.32 -28.83 -26.27
C VAL A 212 8.18 -29.56 -26.98
N GLU A 213 7.55 -28.88 -27.94
CA GLU A 213 6.43 -29.37 -28.74
C GLU A 213 6.90 -30.03 -30.05
N ASP A 214 6.00 -30.78 -30.69
CA ASP A 214 6.16 -31.32 -32.06
C ASP A 214 7.42 -32.17 -32.29
N ILE A 215 7.93 -32.84 -31.25
CA ILE A 215 9.15 -33.66 -31.37
C ILE A 215 8.93 -34.92 -32.21
N ASP A 216 7.71 -35.47 -32.20
CA ASP A 216 7.41 -36.65 -33.02
C ASP A 216 7.55 -36.34 -34.51
N ASP A 217 7.12 -35.16 -34.99
CA ASP A 217 7.30 -34.74 -36.38
C ASP A 217 8.77 -34.44 -36.72
N VAL A 218 9.52 -33.84 -35.78
CA VAL A 218 10.95 -33.51 -35.97
C VAL A 218 11.85 -34.77 -35.97
N LEU A 219 11.50 -35.80 -35.20
CA LEU A 219 12.20 -37.09 -35.17
C LEU A 219 12.03 -37.89 -36.46
N TYR A 220 10.96 -37.67 -37.22
CA TYR A 220 10.77 -38.30 -38.54
C TYR A 220 11.59 -37.62 -39.66
N GLU A 221 11.89 -36.33 -39.55
CA GLU A 221 12.60 -35.56 -40.59
C GLU A 221 14.10 -35.34 -40.33
N SER A 222 14.56 -35.46 -39.08
CA SER A 222 15.95 -35.19 -38.70
C SER A 222 16.60 -36.39 -38.01
N SER A 223 17.92 -36.60 -38.22
CA SER A 223 18.64 -37.66 -37.52
C SER A 223 18.51 -37.44 -36.01
N SER A 224 18.02 -38.46 -35.29
CA SER A 224 17.76 -38.44 -33.83
C SER A 224 18.85 -37.76 -33.00
N HIS A 225 20.11 -37.86 -33.45
CA HIS A 225 21.26 -37.17 -32.87
C HIS A 225 21.18 -35.63 -32.88
N ARG A 226 20.67 -34.99 -33.94
CA ARG A 226 20.58 -33.51 -34.01
C ARG A 226 19.57 -32.96 -33.02
N VAL A 227 18.43 -33.63 -32.86
CA VAL A 227 17.41 -33.28 -31.85
C VAL A 227 17.99 -33.42 -30.45
N GLN A 228 18.74 -34.49 -30.19
CA GLN A 228 19.40 -34.71 -28.91
C GLN A 228 20.38 -33.56 -28.55
N ILE A 229 21.15 -33.07 -29.54
CA ILE A 229 22.05 -31.91 -29.35
C ILE A 229 21.24 -30.65 -29.00
N GLN A 230 20.19 -30.35 -29.75
CA GLN A 230 19.34 -29.18 -29.48
C GLN A 230 18.67 -29.22 -28.10
N LEU A 231 18.28 -30.41 -27.63
CA LEU A 231 17.73 -30.60 -26.28
C LEU A 231 18.80 -30.39 -25.20
N LEU A 232 20.06 -30.78 -25.46
CA LEU A 232 21.17 -30.51 -24.55
C LEU A 232 21.51 -29.02 -24.48
N ASP A 233 21.51 -28.32 -25.62
CA ASP A 233 21.73 -26.88 -25.69
C ASP A 233 20.63 -26.12 -24.93
N LEU A 234 19.36 -26.50 -25.13
CA LEU A 234 18.24 -25.98 -24.36
C LEU A 234 18.42 -26.23 -22.86
N TYR A 235 18.84 -27.44 -22.48
CA TYR A 235 19.05 -27.77 -21.07
C TYR A 235 20.16 -26.91 -20.45
N GLN A 236 21.25 -26.63 -21.18
CA GLN A 236 22.30 -25.71 -20.71
C GLN A 236 21.78 -24.29 -20.49
N VAL A 237 20.96 -23.77 -21.41
CA VAL A 237 20.32 -22.45 -21.24
C VAL A 237 19.45 -22.41 -19.98
N ILE A 238 18.68 -23.46 -19.73
CA ILE A 238 17.81 -23.56 -18.54
C ILE A 238 18.65 -23.67 -17.26
N LEU A 239 19.74 -24.44 -17.26
CA LEU A 239 20.67 -24.54 -16.13
C LEU A 239 21.32 -23.19 -15.81
N GLY A 240 21.76 -22.44 -16.83
CA GLY A 240 22.32 -21.10 -16.65
C GLY A 240 21.33 -20.14 -16.00
N TYR A 241 20.07 -20.14 -16.44
CA TYR A 241 19.01 -19.37 -15.79
C TYR A 241 18.76 -19.84 -14.34
N GLY A 242 18.86 -21.15 -14.09
CA GLY A 242 18.79 -21.73 -12.76
C GLY A 242 19.85 -21.15 -11.81
N ASP A 243 21.10 -21.12 -12.26
CA ASP A 243 22.22 -20.57 -11.48
C ASP A 243 22.05 -19.07 -11.23
N GLU A 244 21.67 -18.29 -12.25
CA GLU A 244 21.43 -16.85 -12.15
C GLU A 244 20.31 -16.50 -11.14
N THR A 245 19.26 -17.31 -11.09
CA THR A 245 18.08 -17.06 -10.24
C THR A 245 18.07 -17.86 -8.94
N SER A 246 19.15 -18.59 -8.64
CA SER A 246 19.22 -19.54 -7.51
C SER A 246 18.05 -20.53 -7.50
N ALA A 247 17.62 -20.97 -8.69
CA ALA A 247 16.52 -21.90 -8.88
C ALA A 247 17.03 -23.34 -9.04
N THR A 248 16.22 -24.29 -8.58
CA THR A 248 16.48 -25.71 -8.81
C THR A 248 15.93 -26.11 -10.16
N VAL A 249 16.78 -26.66 -11.02
CA VAL A 249 16.40 -27.15 -12.36
C VAL A 249 16.39 -28.68 -12.36
N THR A 250 15.37 -29.29 -12.97
CA THR A 250 15.28 -30.74 -13.14
C THR A 250 14.67 -31.07 -14.49
N LYS A 251 15.27 -32.02 -15.21
CA LYS A 251 14.67 -32.63 -16.40
C LYS A 251 13.67 -33.71 -15.96
N THR A 252 12.37 -33.51 -16.20
CA THR A 252 11.31 -34.43 -15.77
C THR A 252 11.03 -35.50 -16.82
N LYS A 253 11.17 -35.16 -18.10
CA LYS A 253 11.07 -36.08 -19.25
C LYS A 253 12.08 -35.68 -20.32
N ASP A 254 12.15 -36.42 -21.42
CA ASP A 254 13.09 -36.09 -22.50
C ASP A 254 12.94 -34.69 -23.09
N THR A 255 11.72 -34.18 -23.04
CA THR A 255 11.30 -32.94 -23.70
C THR A 255 10.70 -31.93 -22.70
N GLU A 256 10.81 -32.23 -21.41
CA GLU A 256 10.17 -31.46 -20.34
C GLU A 256 11.16 -31.15 -19.23
N PHE A 257 11.19 -29.88 -18.86
CA PHE A 257 12.07 -29.32 -17.84
C PHE A 257 11.25 -28.56 -16.81
N MET A 258 11.67 -28.66 -15.57
CA MET A 258 11.02 -28.05 -14.42
C MET A 258 12.02 -27.17 -13.69
N ILE A 259 11.64 -25.93 -13.42
CA ILE A 259 12.43 -24.94 -12.68
C ILE A 259 11.63 -24.54 -11.45
N ILE A 260 12.22 -24.72 -10.26
CA ILE A 260 11.61 -24.37 -8.98
C ILE A 260 12.38 -23.19 -8.41
N THR A 261 11.70 -22.08 -8.16
CA THR A 261 12.27 -20.88 -7.55
C THR A 261 11.27 -20.26 -6.58
N THR A 262 11.57 -19.08 -6.03
CA THR A 262 10.59 -18.27 -5.31
C THR A 262 10.00 -17.21 -6.23
N ARG A 263 8.77 -16.80 -5.94
CA ARG A 263 8.07 -15.74 -6.67
C ARG A 263 8.89 -14.45 -6.68
N GLY A 264 9.51 -14.08 -5.56
CA GLY A 264 10.36 -12.88 -5.49
C GLY A 264 11.53 -12.93 -6.48
N ARG A 265 12.24 -14.06 -6.59
CA ARG A 265 13.34 -14.24 -7.56
C ARG A 265 12.84 -14.23 -9.01
N LEU A 266 11.66 -14.81 -9.25
CA LEU A 266 11.04 -14.80 -10.57
C LEU A 266 10.62 -13.39 -11.00
N GLU A 267 9.97 -12.61 -10.12
CA GLU A 267 9.56 -11.24 -10.40
C GLU A 267 10.77 -10.31 -10.58
N GLU A 268 11.82 -10.48 -9.75
CA GLU A 268 13.09 -9.75 -9.85
C GLU A 268 13.77 -9.98 -11.21
N SER A 269 13.87 -11.24 -11.64
CA SER A 269 14.50 -11.58 -12.93
C SER A 269 13.69 -11.17 -14.15
N THR A 270 12.36 -11.07 -14.04
CA THR A 270 11.47 -10.81 -15.19
C THR A 270 11.02 -9.35 -15.32
N GLU A 271 11.56 -8.46 -14.48
CA GLU A 271 11.08 -7.07 -14.37
C GLU A 271 9.56 -7.02 -14.22
N VAL A 272 9.00 -7.81 -13.29
CA VAL A 272 7.55 -7.91 -13.08
C VAL A 272 6.81 -8.37 -14.35
N PHE A 273 7.32 -9.43 -14.99
CA PHE A 273 6.78 -10.06 -16.21
C PHE A 273 6.78 -9.19 -17.49
N LEU A 274 7.45 -8.04 -17.49
CA LEU A 274 7.61 -7.20 -18.69
C LEU A 274 8.50 -7.87 -19.74
N GLY A 275 9.31 -8.86 -19.35
CA GLY A 275 9.95 -9.79 -20.26
C GLY A 275 10.63 -10.95 -19.52
N SER A 276 10.54 -12.17 -20.06
CA SER A 276 11.25 -13.32 -19.48
C SER A 276 12.67 -13.43 -20.08
N PRO A 277 13.75 -13.26 -19.29
CA PRO A 277 15.12 -13.49 -19.76
C PRO A 277 15.30 -14.92 -20.25
N LEU A 278 14.70 -15.87 -19.55
CA LEU A 278 14.67 -17.28 -19.94
C LEU A 278 14.06 -17.46 -21.34
N LEU A 279 12.89 -16.87 -21.61
CA LEU A 279 12.25 -16.97 -22.92
C LEU A 279 13.11 -16.32 -24.03
N ARG A 280 13.79 -15.21 -23.72
CA ARG A 280 14.71 -14.53 -24.65
C ARG A 280 15.95 -15.39 -24.93
N ALA A 281 16.55 -15.94 -23.88
CA ALA A 281 17.72 -16.82 -23.99
C ALA A 281 17.38 -18.10 -24.78
N ILE A 282 16.22 -18.69 -24.53
CA ILE A 282 15.72 -19.84 -25.29
C ILE A 282 15.57 -19.46 -26.77
N LYS A 283 14.84 -18.39 -27.10
CA LYS A 283 14.64 -17.96 -28.50
C LYS A 283 15.94 -17.62 -29.24
N ALA A 284 16.97 -17.14 -28.53
CA ALA A 284 18.25 -16.80 -29.13
C ALA A 284 19.12 -18.03 -29.44
N ASN A 285 18.95 -19.13 -28.71
CA ASN A 285 19.83 -20.29 -28.78
C ASN A 285 19.17 -21.52 -29.40
N THR A 286 17.85 -21.53 -29.63
CA THR A 286 17.16 -22.68 -30.21
C THR A 286 16.00 -22.31 -31.14
N ASN A 287 15.81 -23.13 -32.17
CA ASN A 287 14.66 -23.08 -33.09
C ASN A 287 13.52 -24.04 -32.67
N LEU A 288 13.66 -24.69 -31.52
CA LEU A 288 12.64 -25.59 -31.00
C LEU A 288 11.37 -24.82 -30.65
N LYS A 289 10.22 -25.39 -30.98
CA LYS A 289 8.93 -24.87 -30.54
C LYS A 289 8.71 -25.24 -29.08
N ILE A 290 8.55 -24.24 -28.24
CA ILE A 290 8.54 -24.42 -26.79
C ILE A 290 7.29 -23.77 -26.20
N THR A 291 6.64 -24.50 -25.31
CA THR A 291 5.59 -24.01 -24.43
C THR A 291 6.17 -23.81 -23.03
N MET A 292 5.87 -22.67 -22.41
CA MET A 292 6.28 -22.37 -21.04
C MET A 292 5.06 -22.01 -20.19
N GLY A 293 4.93 -22.65 -19.04
CA GLY A 293 3.90 -22.36 -18.04
C GLY A 293 4.52 -21.92 -16.72
N VAL A 294 3.93 -20.91 -16.07
CA VAL A 294 4.32 -20.46 -14.72
C VAL A 294 3.16 -20.72 -13.76
N GLY A 295 3.45 -21.36 -12.64
CA GLY A 295 2.48 -21.62 -11.57
C GLY A 295 3.02 -21.22 -10.20
N TYR A 296 2.16 -20.70 -9.33
CA TYR A 296 2.49 -20.41 -7.93
C TYR A 296 1.87 -21.46 -7.03
N LEU A 297 2.68 -22.04 -6.14
CA LEU A 297 2.23 -23.05 -5.20
C LEU A 297 1.71 -22.38 -3.93
N ALA A 298 0.48 -22.69 -3.52
CA ALA A 298 -0.14 -22.13 -2.31
C ALA A 298 0.46 -22.72 -1.02
N SER A 299 1.01 -23.93 -1.08
CA SER A 299 1.71 -24.60 0.02
C SER A 299 2.72 -25.61 -0.52
N ALA A 300 3.87 -25.75 0.15
CA ALA A 300 4.87 -26.77 -0.13
C ALA A 300 4.40 -28.11 0.46
N ILE A 301 3.77 -28.98 -0.33
CA ILE A 301 3.63 -30.40 0.03
C ILE A 301 4.68 -31.16 -0.76
N PHE A 302 5.81 -31.44 -0.10
CA PHE A 302 6.74 -32.48 -0.53
C PHE A 302 6.25 -33.79 0.08
N ALA A 303 5.69 -34.68 -0.75
CA ALA A 303 5.65 -36.09 -0.43
C ALA A 303 6.87 -36.72 -1.11
N VAL A 304 7.82 -37.21 -0.30
CA VAL A 304 8.95 -38.04 -0.72
C VAL A 304 8.47 -39.47 -0.91
#